data_AF-A0A820FY10-F1
#
_entry.id   AF-A0A820FY10-F1
#
_cell.length_a   1.000
_cell.length_b   1.000
_cell.length_c   1.000
_cell.angle_alpha   90.00
_cell.angle_beta   90.00
_cell.angle_gamma   90.00
#
_symmetry.space_group_name_H-M   'P 1'
#
loop_
_entity.id
_entity.type
_entity.pdbx_description
1 polymer ?
#
loop_
_entity_poly.entity_id
_entity_poly.type
_entity_poly.pdbx_seq_one_letter_code
_entity_poly.pdbx_strand_id
1 'polypeptide(L)'
;MSFASHSTESIHLKEIRTKPLADGEISMTDFLTDEDNRRDRANSFICRSTFRHAPASQELQIFARIRPRVFIYDQDTIEEKYYNSIDSIPIIKDNECLWIDVIGMHDTLLLSSISRRFKIHPLVILDVETNEQRTKLDVFEDALFLVIKLIYPDQVTQKIHIEQICFYLKENILITFQEKSNAI
;
A
#
# COMPACT_ATOMS: atom_id res chain seq x y z
N MET A 1 -39.54 -43.08 9.71
CA MET A 1 -39.64 -41.71 9.16
C MET A 1 -38.21 -41.16 9.07
N SER A 2 -37.47 -41.50 8.01
CA SER A 2 -37.33 -40.77 6.73
C SER A 2 -36.54 -39.45 6.85
N PHE A 3 -35.24 -39.57 6.52
CA PHE A 3 -34.33 -38.67 5.80
C PHE A 3 -34.62 -37.16 5.70
N ALA A 4 -33.58 -36.35 5.96
CA ALA A 4 -32.83 -35.68 4.89
C ALA A 4 -31.48 -35.13 5.40
N SER A 5 -30.41 -35.83 5.01
CA SER A 5 -29.03 -35.37 4.95
C SER A 5 -28.88 -34.23 3.93
N HIS A 6 -28.27 -33.11 4.32
CA HIS A 6 -27.78 -32.12 3.35
C HIS A 6 -26.30 -32.36 3.09
N SER A 7 -26.02 -32.54 1.81
CA SER A 7 -24.79 -32.93 1.15
C SER A 7 -23.71 -31.86 1.21
N THR A 8 -22.51 -32.27 1.58
CA THR A 8 -21.26 -31.56 1.33
C THR A 8 -20.99 -31.56 -0.17
N GLU A 9 -20.99 -30.39 -0.82
CA GLU A 9 -20.48 -30.25 -2.19
C GLU A 9 -18.95 -30.20 -2.15
N SER A 10 -18.33 -31.29 -2.60
CA SER A 10 -16.89 -31.38 -2.89
C SER A 10 -16.57 -30.62 -4.17
N ILE A 11 -15.78 -29.55 -4.06
CA ILE A 11 -15.26 -28.81 -5.21
C ILE A 11 -14.15 -29.65 -5.85
N HIS A 12 -14.38 -30.08 -7.09
CA HIS A 12 -13.45 -30.88 -7.87
C HIS A 12 -12.33 -29.97 -8.43
N LEU A 13 -11.14 -30.02 -7.82
CA LEU A 13 -9.93 -29.39 -8.36
C LEU A 13 -9.52 -30.12 -9.64
N LYS A 14 -9.65 -29.46 -10.80
CA LYS A 14 -9.00 -29.91 -12.04
C LYS A 14 -7.50 -29.70 -11.91
N GLU A 15 -6.75 -30.80 -11.89
CA GLU A 15 -5.28 -30.80 -11.99
C GLU A 15 -4.82 -30.06 -13.26
N ILE A 16 -4.08 -28.97 -13.08
CA ILE A 16 -3.33 -28.32 -14.16
C ILE A 16 -2.03 -29.10 -14.31
N ARG A 17 -1.95 -29.98 -15.31
CA ARG A 17 -0.70 -30.64 -15.73
C ARG A 17 0.26 -29.59 -16.32
N THR A 18 1.26 -29.17 -15.55
CA THR A 18 2.42 -28.44 -16.08
C THR A 18 3.33 -29.41 -16.83
N LYS A 19 3.59 -29.14 -18.11
CA LYS A 19 4.60 -29.84 -18.94
C LYS A 19 5.97 -29.78 -18.25
N PRO A 20 6.78 -30.86 -18.29
CA PRO A 20 8.15 -30.80 -17.81
C PRO A 20 8.98 -29.89 -18.72
N LEU A 21 9.81 -29.03 -18.13
CA LEU A 21 10.86 -28.31 -18.84
C LEU A 21 11.84 -29.36 -19.39
N ALA A 22 12.07 -29.32 -20.70
CA ALA A 22 13.09 -30.12 -21.34
C ALA A 22 14.47 -29.52 -21.01
N ASP A 23 15.34 -30.36 -20.45
CA ASP A 23 16.76 -30.10 -20.29
C ASP A 23 17.40 -29.94 -21.67
N GLY A 24 17.85 -28.73 -21.98
CA GLY A 24 18.52 -28.38 -23.23
C GLY A 24 19.78 -27.58 -22.93
N GLU A 25 20.90 -28.28 -22.82
CA GLU A 25 22.25 -27.71 -22.86
C GLU A 25 22.44 -26.93 -24.17
N ILE A 26 22.76 -25.64 -24.10
CA ILE A 26 23.20 -24.87 -25.27
C ILE A 26 24.73 -24.85 -25.25
N SER A 27 25.32 -25.65 -26.13
CA SER A 27 26.75 -25.72 -26.41
C SER A 27 27.22 -24.52 -27.24
N MET A 28 28.45 -24.10 -26.97
CA MET A 28 29.05 -22.82 -27.29
C MET A 28 30.02 -22.95 -28.49
N THR A 29 29.52 -23.26 -29.70
CA THR A 29 30.38 -23.37 -30.91
C THR A 29 29.65 -23.18 -32.25
N ASP A 30 28.88 -22.11 -32.46
CA ASP A 30 28.37 -21.76 -33.81
C ASP A 30 28.43 -20.26 -34.06
N PHE A 31 29.63 -19.69 -34.09
CA PHE A 31 29.84 -18.30 -34.52
C PHE A 31 31.24 -18.07 -35.11
N LEU A 32 31.65 -18.81 -36.13
CA LEU A 32 32.74 -18.37 -37.02
C LEU A 32 32.62 -19.06 -38.38
N THR A 33 32.11 -18.32 -39.38
CA THR A 33 32.60 -18.23 -40.78
C THR A 33 31.54 -17.50 -41.61
N ASP A 34 31.76 -16.24 -41.99
CA ASP A 34 32.07 -15.90 -43.38
C ASP A 34 32.38 -14.40 -43.50
N GLU A 35 33.62 -14.11 -43.86
CA GLU A 35 34.04 -12.81 -44.39
C GLU A 35 33.74 -12.81 -45.90
N ASP A 36 33.02 -11.80 -46.38
CA ASP A 36 33.32 -10.97 -47.56
C ASP A 36 32.02 -10.48 -48.22
N ASN A 37 31.71 -9.19 -48.08
CA ASN A 37 31.87 -8.29 -49.25
C ASN A 37 31.80 -6.82 -48.84
N ARG A 38 32.65 -6.04 -49.50
CA ARG A 38 33.08 -4.68 -49.14
C ARG A 38 32.19 -3.59 -49.74
N ARG A 39 32.03 -2.50 -48.97
CA ARG A 39 31.71 -1.07 -49.26
C ARG A 39 30.80 -0.63 -48.10
N ASP A 40 31.24 0.15 -47.11
CA ASP A 40 31.81 1.48 -47.24
C ASP A 40 32.74 1.82 -46.07
N ARG A 41 33.84 2.51 -46.40
CA ARG A 41 34.75 3.13 -45.44
C ARG A 41 34.23 4.52 -45.09
N ALA A 42 33.93 4.77 -43.82
CA ALA A 42 34.22 6.04 -43.13
C ALA A 42 34.08 5.85 -41.60
N ASN A 43 35.15 6.23 -40.86
CA ASN A 43 35.30 6.34 -39.39
C ASN A 43 35.28 5.00 -38.60
N SER A 44 36.37 4.35 -38.19
CA SER A 44 37.61 4.78 -37.52
C SER A 44 37.41 5.32 -36.09
N PHE A 45 37.67 4.43 -35.11
CA PHE A 45 38.19 4.63 -33.73
C PHE A 45 37.29 5.40 -32.73
N ILE A 46 36.84 4.92 -31.56
CA ILE A 46 37.40 4.01 -30.54
C ILE A 46 36.24 3.34 -29.75
N CYS A 47 36.40 2.06 -29.40
CA CYS A 47 35.57 1.32 -28.43
C CYS A 47 36.11 1.51 -26.99
N ARG A 48 35.22 1.78 -26.01
CA ARG A 48 35.35 1.37 -24.59
C ARG A 48 34.01 1.47 -23.85
N SER A 49 33.39 0.31 -23.66
CA SER A 49 32.56 -0.13 -22.51
C SER A 49 31.93 0.92 -21.57
N THR A 50 30.60 1.04 -21.60
CA THR A 50 29.77 0.89 -20.39
C THR A 50 28.36 0.44 -20.78
N PHE A 51 28.05 -0.81 -20.44
CA PHE A 51 26.70 -1.31 -20.27
C PHE A 51 25.97 -0.43 -19.23
N ARG A 52 24.82 0.14 -19.58
CA ARG A 52 23.77 0.44 -18.61
C ARG A 52 22.44 0.62 -19.36
N HIS A 53 21.73 -0.49 -19.45
CA HIS A 53 20.29 -0.64 -19.29
C HIS A 53 19.47 0.65 -19.48
N ALA A 54 18.67 0.67 -20.53
CA ALA A 54 17.39 1.37 -20.48
C ALA A 54 16.70 0.98 -19.16
N PRO A 55 16.18 1.93 -18.36
CA PRO A 55 15.44 1.56 -17.17
C PRO A 55 14.14 0.90 -17.64
N ALA A 56 14.16 -0.44 -17.63
CA ALA A 56 12.98 -1.24 -17.43
C ALA A 56 12.33 -0.82 -16.10
N SER A 57 11.01 -0.92 -16.04
CA SER A 57 10.20 -0.73 -14.84
C SER A 57 10.26 0.67 -14.21
N GLN A 58 9.80 1.70 -14.92
CA GLN A 58 8.82 2.57 -14.26
C GLN A 58 7.57 1.70 -14.12
N GLU A 59 7.49 0.98 -13.01
CA GLU A 59 6.24 0.37 -12.56
C GLU A 59 5.20 1.46 -12.67
N LEU A 60 4.20 1.24 -13.52
CA LEU A 60 2.92 1.88 -13.37
C LEU A 60 2.42 1.44 -11.99
N GLN A 61 2.85 2.15 -10.95
CA GLN A 61 2.12 2.19 -9.70
C GLN A 61 0.76 2.68 -10.14
N ILE A 62 -0.18 1.74 -10.23
CA ILE A 62 -1.58 2.09 -10.20
C ILE A 62 -1.71 2.80 -8.86
N PHE A 63 -1.62 4.13 -8.87
CA PHE A 63 -1.97 4.98 -7.74
C PHE A 63 -3.46 4.75 -7.54
N ALA A 64 -3.80 3.66 -6.85
CA ALA A 64 -5.12 3.46 -6.32
C ALA A 64 -5.42 4.77 -5.58
N ARG A 65 -6.37 5.55 -6.09
CA ARG A 65 -6.72 6.83 -5.50
C ARG A 65 -7.10 6.56 -4.06
N ILE A 66 -6.23 6.94 -3.13
CA ILE A 66 -6.50 6.80 -1.71
C ILE A 66 -7.72 7.68 -1.42
N ARG A 67 -8.81 7.04 -0.98
CA ARG A 67 -10.03 7.71 -0.58
C ARG A 67 -10.19 7.53 0.92
N PRO A 68 -10.05 8.61 1.71
CA PRO A 68 -10.35 8.56 3.13
C PRO A 68 -11.76 8.02 3.34
N ARG A 69 -11.87 7.01 4.19
CA ARG A 69 -13.14 6.51 4.70
C ARG A 69 -13.52 7.37 5.90
N VAL A 70 -14.75 7.83 5.96
CA VAL A 70 -15.20 8.79 6.97
C VAL A 70 -16.50 8.32 7.57
N PHE A 71 -16.56 8.36 8.90
CA PHE A 71 -17.75 8.11 9.68
C PHE A 71 -18.17 9.40 10.36
N ILE A 72 -19.44 9.79 10.20
CA ILE A 72 -20.06 10.87 10.96
C ILE A 72 -21.17 10.23 11.76
N TYR A 73 -21.15 10.41 13.08
CA TYR A 73 -22.08 9.72 13.95
C TYR A 73 -22.42 10.54 15.20
N ASP A 74 -23.56 10.22 15.79
CA ASP A 74 -24.02 10.74 17.07
C ASP A 74 -24.61 9.60 17.91
N GLN A 75 -25.53 9.91 18.83
CA GLN A 75 -26.16 8.90 19.69
C GLN A 75 -27.16 8.01 18.94
N ASP A 76 -27.69 8.48 17.80
CA ASP A 76 -28.82 7.86 17.11
C ASP A 76 -28.44 7.33 15.72
N THR A 77 -27.43 7.93 15.09
CA THR A 77 -27.10 7.68 13.67
C THR A 77 -25.60 7.49 13.43
N ILE A 78 -25.28 6.74 12.39
CA ILE A 78 -23.94 6.62 11.83
C ILE A 78 -24.02 6.64 10.31
N GLU A 79 -23.21 7.48 9.67
CA GLU A 79 -23.07 7.59 8.23
C GLU A 79 -21.62 7.31 7.82
N GLU A 80 -21.43 6.36 6.91
CA GLU A 80 -20.14 6.01 6.32
C GLU A 80 -20.05 6.54 4.89
N LYS A 81 -18.97 7.27 4.57
CA LYS A 81 -18.71 7.85 3.24
C LYS A 81 -17.24 7.75 2.84
N TYR A 82 -17.00 7.74 1.54
CA TYR A 82 -15.66 7.86 0.96
C TYR A 82 -15.51 9.21 0.27
N TYR A 83 -14.42 9.92 0.55
CA TYR A 83 -14.14 11.23 -0.04
C TYR A 83 -12.97 11.15 -1.02
N ASN A 84 -12.98 11.97 -2.07
CA ASN A 84 -11.87 12.07 -3.02
C ASN A 84 -10.78 13.04 -2.55
N SER A 85 -11.09 13.90 -1.57
CA SER A 85 -10.17 14.87 -1.00
C SER A 85 -10.54 15.15 0.46
N ILE A 86 -9.53 15.39 1.28
CA ILE A 86 -9.69 15.81 2.68
C ILE A 86 -10.45 17.13 2.79
N ASP A 87 -10.27 18.04 1.82
CA ASP A 87 -10.94 19.34 1.83
C ASP A 87 -12.45 19.22 1.57
N SER A 88 -12.92 18.09 1.04
CA SER A 88 -14.35 17.83 0.78
C SER A 88 -15.09 17.23 1.99
N ILE A 89 -14.39 16.89 3.07
CA ILE A 89 -15.00 16.38 4.30
C ILE A 89 -15.76 17.53 4.99
N PRO A 90 -17.06 17.34 5.30
CA PRO A 90 -17.89 18.40 5.86
C PRO A 90 -17.43 18.77 7.27
N ILE A 91 -17.82 19.97 7.69
CA ILE A 91 -17.74 20.37 9.11
C ILE A 91 -18.92 19.69 9.81
N ILE A 92 -18.64 18.99 10.90
CA ILE A 92 -19.65 18.34 11.74
C ILE A 92 -20.34 19.32 12.67
N LYS A 93 -21.53 18.96 13.14
CA LYS A 93 -22.26 19.71 14.19
C LYS A 93 -21.65 19.44 15.57
N ASP A 94 -21.96 20.30 16.54
CA ASP A 94 -21.41 20.22 17.89
C ASP A 94 -21.72 18.89 18.63
N ASN A 95 -22.81 18.22 18.27
CA ASN A 95 -23.24 16.95 18.87
C ASN A 95 -22.81 15.70 18.08
N GLU A 96 -22.09 15.88 16.98
CA GLU A 96 -21.61 14.81 16.12
C GLU A 96 -20.13 14.51 16.42
N CYS A 97 -19.71 13.31 16.07
CA CYS A 97 -18.33 12.86 16.05
C CYS A 97 -17.90 12.59 14.60
N LEU A 98 -16.65 12.91 14.28
CA LEU A 98 -16.03 12.66 12.98
C LEU A 98 -14.88 11.69 13.15
N TRP A 99 -14.97 10.51 12.53
CA TRP A 99 -13.86 9.58 12.43
C TRP A 99 -13.39 9.47 10.98
N ILE A 100 -12.14 9.85 10.74
CA ILE A 100 -11.48 9.77 9.44
C ILE A 100 -10.47 8.64 9.47
N ASP A 101 -10.69 7.65 8.64
CA ASP A 101 -9.81 6.51 8.45
C ASP A 101 -8.99 6.65 7.17
N VAL A 102 -7.70 6.83 7.35
CA VAL A 102 -6.72 7.16 6.31
C VAL A 102 -5.78 6.00 6.11
N ILE A 103 -5.80 5.44 4.90
CA ILE A 103 -4.89 4.38 4.47
C ILE A 103 -3.82 4.99 3.57
N GLY A 104 -2.55 4.63 3.76
CA GLY A 104 -1.46 5.09 2.91
C GLY A 104 -0.70 6.27 3.50
N MET A 105 0.02 5.98 4.58
CA MET A 105 0.88 6.93 5.31
C MET A 105 2.08 7.45 4.49
N HIS A 106 2.29 6.94 3.27
CA HIS A 106 3.36 7.39 2.36
C HIS A 106 2.94 8.52 1.42
N ASP A 107 1.66 8.91 1.38
CA ASP A 107 1.21 10.04 0.57
C ASP A 107 1.42 11.36 1.33
N THR A 108 2.57 12.00 1.09
CA THR A 108 2.93 13.28 1.72
C THR A 108 1.94 14.39 1.38
N LEU A 109 1.29 14.38 0.21
CA LEU A 109 0.32 15.40 -0.18
C LEU A 109 -0.98 15.25 0.60
N LEU A 110 -1.42 14.01 0.81
CA LEU A 110 -2.56 13.68 1.67
C LEU A 110 -2.29 14.10 3.10
N LEU A 111 -1.16 13.68 3.68
CA LEU A 111 -0.78 14.05 5.06
C LEU A 111 -0.67 15.57 5.26
N SER A 112 -0.09 16.28 4.28
CA SER A 112 -0.02 17.75 4.31
C SER A 112 -1.41 18.40 4.28
N SER A 113 -2.34 17.83 3.52
CA SER A 113 -3.72 18.32 3.44
C SER A 113 -4.48 18.09 4.75
N ILE A 114 -4.28 16.92 5.38
CA ILE A 114 -4.80 16.60 6.71
C ILE A 114 -4.26 17.58 7.75
N SER A 115 -2.94 17.78 7.79
CA SER A 115 -2.29 18.69 8.71
C SER A 115 -2.85 20.10 8.63
N ARG A 116 -2.98 20.64 7.41
CA ARG A 116 -3.54 21.97 7.18
C ARG A 116 -5.01 22.04 7.59
N ARG A 117 -5.83 21.06 7.18
CA ARG A 117 -7.29 21.09 7.37
C ARG A 117 -7.71 20.94 8.83
N PHE A 118 -7.01 20.09 9.58
CA PHE A 118 -7.31 19.79 11.00
C PHE A 118 -6.35 20.48 11.98
N LYS A 119 -5.45 21.33 11.47
CA LYS A 119 -4.44 22.07 12.24
C LYS A 119 -3.60 21.13 13.12
N ILE A 120 -3.19 20.00 12.56
CA ILE A 120 -2.33 19.01 13.23
C ILE A 120 -0.90 19.53 13.24
N HIS A 121 -0.24 19.47 14.40
CA HIS A 121 1.14 19.91 14.55
C HIS A 121 2.07 19.12 13.60
N PRO A 122 3.00 19.76 12.87
CA PRO A 122 3.88 19.08 11.91
C PRO A 122 4.68 17.92 12.49
N LEU A 123 5.08 17.98 13.76
CA LEU A 123 5.77 16.88 14.45
C LEU A 123 4.95 15.59 14.47
N VAL A 124 3.63 15.68 14.63
CA VAL A 124 2.74 14.51 14.59
C VAL A 124 2.76 13.88 13.20
N ILE A 125 2.76 14.69 12.14
CA ILE A 125 2.82 14.18 10.76
C ILE A 125 4.14 13.48 10.48
N LEU A 126 5.26 14.04 10.96
CA LEU A 126 6.57 13.39 10.86
C LEU A 126 6.60 12.04 11.58
N ASP A 127 5.97 11.97 12.76
CA ASP A 127 5.86 10.70 13.49
C ASP A 127 4.95 9.69 12.78
N VAL A 128 3.86 10.15 12.16
CA VAL A 128 2.99 9.32 11.30
C VAL A 128 3.78 8.76 10.12
N GLU A 129 4.56 9.57 9.41
CA GLU A 129 5.38 9.15 8.27
C GLU A 129 6.53 8.20 8.67
N THR A 130 6.90 8.15 9.96
CA THR A 130 7.98 7.33 10.46
C THR A 130 7.51 5.91 10.80
N ASN A 131 7.88 4.93 9.97
CA ASN A 131 7.47 3.52 10.11
C ASN A 131 8.03 2.77 11.34
N GLU A 132 9.05 3.31 12.02
CA GLU A 132 9.75 2.66 13.14
C GLU A 132 9.57 3.37 14.48
N GLN A 133 8.53 4.21 14.60
CA GLN A 133 8.21 4.80 15.89
C GLN A 133 7.84 3.72 16.93
N ARG A 134 8.27 3.95 18.18
CA ARG A 134 7.84 3.11 19.31
C ARG A 134 6.41 3.45 19.67
N THR A 135 5.70 2.48 20.24
CA THR A 135 4.39 2.75 20.84
C THR A 135 4.53 3.84 21.89
N LYS A 136 3.75 4.90 21.74
CA LYS A 136 3.80 6.10 22.59
C LYS A 136 2.46 6.81 22.60
N LEU A 137 2.22 7.59 23.65
CA LEU A 137 1.13 8.55 23.76
C LEU A 137 1.74 9.92 24.01
N ASP A 138 1.53 10.85 23.09
CA ASP A 138 1.89 12.25 23.22
C ASP A 138 0.64 13.07 23.53
N VAL A 139 0.70 13.84 24.62
CA VAL A 139 -0.41 14.71 25.07
C VAL A 139 -0.07 16.14 24.69
N PHE A 140 -0.91 16.74 23.84
CA PHE A 140 -0.86 18.16 23.48
C PHE A 140 -1.93 18.92 24.27
N GLU A 141 -1.92 20.25 24.16
CA GLU A 141 -2.90 21.10 24.85
C GLU A 141 -4.35 20.81 24.42
N ASP A 142 -4.57 20.53 23.14
CA ASP A 142 -5.89 20.33 22.53
C ASP A 142 -6.05 18.97 21.83
N ALA A 143 -5.08 18.06 21.96
CA ALA A 143 -5.10 16.80 21.25
C ALA A 143 -4.32 15.68 21.95
N LEU A 144 -4.65 14.44 21.60
CA LEU A 144 -3.88 13.24 21.93
C LEU A 144 -3.36 12.61 20.64
N PHE A 145 -2.11 12.18 20.65
CA PHE A 145 -1.51 11.41 19.57
C PHE A 145 -0.98 10.09 20.11
N LEU A 146 -1.43 8.98 19.53
CA LEU A 146 -1.10 7.63 19.96
C LEU A 146 -0.53 6.84 18.78
N VAL A 147 0.62 6.23 18.98
CA VAL A 147 1.21 5.27 18.04
C VAL A 147 1.08 3.88 18.65
N ILE A 148 0.47 2.94 17.94
CA ILE A 148 0.33 1.54 18.35
C ILE A 148 1.00 0.64 17.31
N LYS A 149 1.62 -0.45 17.78
CA LYS A 149 2.09 -1.55 16.94
C LYS A 149 1.10 -2.72 17.05
N LEU A 150 0.49 -3.08 15.93
CA LEU A 150 -0.32 -4.28 15.79
C LEU A 150 0.59 -5.43 15.37
N ILE A 151 0.59 -6.52 16.13
CA ILE A 151 1.42 -7.71 15.87
C ILE A 151 0.49 -8.87 15.58
N TYR A 152 0.63 -9.49 14.41
CA TYR A 152 -0.24 -10.60 14.00
C TYR A 152 0.52 -11.60 13.12
N PRO A 153 0.17 -12.91 13.19
CA PRO A 153 0.78 -13.91 12.35
C PRO A 153 0.22 -13.86 10.93
N ASP A 154 1.11 -14.05 9.95
CA ASP A 154 0.74 -14.38 8.58
C ASP A 154 0.28 -15.85 8.53
N GLN A 155 -0.97 -16.09 8.14
CA GLN A 155 -1.51 -17.44 8.10
C GLN A 155 -0.82 -18.33 7.06
N VAL A 156 -0.31 -17.75 5.97
CA VAL A 156 0.31 -18.47 4.85
C VAL A 156 1.81 -18.67 5.08
N THR A 157 2.51 -17.60 5.46
CA THR A 157 3.98 -17.61 5.56
C THR A 157 4.49 -17.97 6.95
N GLN A 158 3.60 -18.03 7.96
CA GLN A 158 3.94 -18.26 9.37
C GLN A 158 4.94 -17.22 9.93
N LYS A 159 5.06 -16.06 9.28
CA LYS A 159 5.86 -14.93 9.73
C LYS A 159 5.04 -14.03 10.64
N ILE A 160 5.71 -13.29 11.52
CA ILE A 160 5.08 -12.24 12.32
C ILE A 160 5.11 -10.96 11.51
N HIS A 161 3.93 -10.36 11.30
CA HIS A 161 3.81 -9.00 10.79
C HIS A 161 3.67 -8.03 11.95
N ILE A 162 4.26 -6.85 11.76
CA ILE A 162 4.15 -5.72 12.67
C ILE A 162 3.69 -4.55 11.81
N GLU A 163 2.55 -3.98 12.18
CA GLU A 163 1.97 -2.83 11.50
C GLU A 163 1.85 -1.65 12.48
N GLN A 164 2.08 -0.44 11.99
CA GLN A 164 1.81 0.78 12.75
C GLN A 164 0.39 1.28 12.50
N ILE A 165 -0.32 1.60 13.57
CA ILE A 165 -1.56 2.39 13.51
C ILE A 165 -1.37 3.61 14.40
N CYS A 166 -1.59 4.79 13.83
CA CYS A 166 -1.56 6.04 14.57
C CYS A 166 -2.97 6.61 14.75
N PHE A 167 -3.23 7.18 15.91
CA PHE A 167 -4.49 7.83 16.25
C PHE A 167 -4.20 9.27 16.64
N TYR A 168 -4.90 10.21 16.02
CA TYR A 168 -4.93 11.61 16.43
C TYR A 168 -6.35 11.96 16.87
N LEU A 169 -6.51 12.30 18.14
CA LEU A 169 -7.80 12.67 18.73
C LEU A 169 -7.75 14.14 19.12
N LYS A 170 -8.72 14.91 18.62
CA LYS A 170 -8.89 16.33 18.92
C LYS A 170 -10.38 16.65 18.98
N GLU A 171 -10.85 17.15 20.12
CA GLU A 171 -12.28 17.44 20.34
C GLU A 171 -13.15 16.21 20.00
N ASN A 172 -14.08 16.34 19.07
CA ASN A 172 -14.96 15.30 18.54
C ASN A 172 -14.45 14.67 17.23
N ILE A 173 -13.15 14.84 16.92
CA ILE A 173 -12.50 14.34 15.71
C ILE A 173 -11.48 13.28 16.06
N LEU A 174 -11.62 12.09 15.47
CA LEU A 174 -10.63 11.02 15.46
C LEU A 174 -10.08 10.86 14.05
N ILE A 175 -8.76 10.81 13.91
CA ILE A 175 -8.09 10.49 12.66
C ILE A 175 -7.22 9.26 12.88
N THR A 176 -7.48 8.19 12.13
CA THR A 176 -6.67 6.98 12.12
C THR A 176 -5.80 6.95 10.87
N PHE A 177 -4.52 6.66 11.07
CA PHE A 177 -3.55 6.49 9.98
C PHE A 177 -3.07 5.03 9.98
N GLN A 178 -3.23 4.38 8.82
CA GLN A 178 -2.87 2.98 8.60
C GLN A 178 -1.92 2.84 7.41
N GLU A 179 -0.97 1.91 7.49
CA GLU A 179 -0.05 1.63 6.39
C GLU A 179 -0.78 0.99 5.21
N LYS A 180 -1.66 0.02 5.50
CA LYS A 180 -2.38 -0.76 4.49
C LYS A 180 -3.85 -0.89 4.84
N SER A 181 -4.66 -1.18 3.83
CA SER A 181 -6.06 -1.51 4.04
C SER A 181 -6.14 -2.93 4.60
N ASN A 182 -6.23 -3.09 5.91
CA ASN A 182 -6.59 -4.37 6.49
C ASN A 182 -8.12 -4.49 6.48
N ALA A 183 -8.65 -5.28 5.54
CA ALA A 183 -9.97 -5.85 5.71
C ALA A 183 -9.84 -6.91 6.81
N ILE A 184 -10.07 -6.49 8.06
CA ILE A 184 -10.28 -7.41 9.18
C ILE A 184 -11.71 -7.96 9.08
#